data_AF-A0A938JUE6-F1
#
_entry.id   AF-A0A938JUE6-F1
#
_cell.length_a   1.000
_cell.length_b   1.000
_cell.length_c   1.000
_cell.angle_alpha   90.00
_cell.angle_beta   90.00
_cell.angle_gamma   90.00
#
_symmetry.space_group_name_H-M   'P 1'
#
loop_
_entity.id
_entity.type
_entity.pdbx_description
1 polymer ?
#
loop_
_entity_poly.entity_id
_entity_poly.type
_entity_poly.pdbx_seq_one_letter_code
_entity_poly.pdbx_strand_id
1 'polypeptide(L)' 'VGDSRSCIIDAALTSVSENLVKVVGWYDNEWGYSCRLVDLTHLVGSTLDR' A
#
# COMPACT_ATOMS: atom_id res chain seq x y z
N VAL A 1 -6.33 7.37 -8.95
CA VAL A 1 -7.69 7.44 -8.40
C VAL A 1 -8.36 6.10 -8.66
N GLY A 2 -8.81 5.41 -7.61
CA GLY A 2 -9.44 4.08 -7.67
C GLY A 2 -8.47 2.90 -7.72
N ASP A 3 -7.20 3.09 -7.36
CA ASP A 3 -6.22 1.99 -7.35
C ASP A 3 -6.23 1.24 -6.02
N SER A 4 -6.43 -0.08 -6.06
CA SER A 4 -6.60 -0.89 -4.85
C SER A 4 -5.27 -1.26 -4.18
N ARG A 5 -4.12 -0.98 -4.79
CA ARG A 5 -2.80 -1.27 -4.20
C ARG A 5 -2.51 -0.27 -3.08
N SER A 6 -1.90 -0.74 -1.99
CA SER A 6 -1.53 0.12 -0.86
C SER A 6 -0.42 1.13 -1.18
N CYS A 7 0.41 0.84 -2.18
CA CYS A 7 1.46 1.73 -2.67
C CYS A 7 1.89 1.28 -4.07
N ILE A 8 2.16 2.25 -4.94
CA ILE A 8 2.67 2.08 -6.30
C ILE A 8 3.99 2.83 -6.37
N ILE A 9 5.08 2.10 -6.60
CA ILE A 9 6.40 2.71 -6.69
C ILE A 9 6.54 3.49 -8.00
N ASP A 10 6.97 4.73 -7.88
CA ASP A 10 7.37 5.57 -9.00
C ASP A 10 8.85 5.36 -9.29
N ALA A 11 9.14 4.47 -10.24
CA ALA A 11 10.51 4.12 -10.62
C ALA A 11 11.26 5.31 -11.22
N ALA A 12 10.57 6.25 -11.87
CA ALA A 12 11.20 7.41 -12.50
C ALA A 12 11.67 8.45 -11.46
N LEU A 13 10.99 8.53 -10.31
CA LEU A 13 11.38 9.41 -9.20
C LEU A 13 12.28 8.73 -8.17
N THR A 14 12.43 7.40 -8.25
CA THR A 14 13.29 6.60 -7.38
C THR A 14 14.75 6.70 -7.84
N SER A 15 15.68 6.96 -6.91
CA SER A 15 17.08 7.24 -7.24
C SER A 15 18.04 6.77 -6.16
N VAL A 16 19.31 6.59 -6.54
CA VAL A 16 20.41 6.25 -5.63
C VAL A 16 21.44 7.38 -5.64
N SER A 17 21.95 7.75 -4.47
CA SER A 17 23.08 8.68 -4.32
C SER A 17 24.05 8.09 -3.29
N GLU A 18 25.23 7.68 -3.75
CA GLU A 18 26.22 6.95 -2.93
C GLU A 18 25.57 5.75 -2.21
N ASN A 19 25.45 5.82 -0.89
CA ASN A 19 24.93 4.77 -0.03
C ASN A 19 23.48 5.04 0.42
N LEU A 20 22.80 6.03 -0.17
CA LEU A 20 21.42 6.41 0.14
C LEU A 20 20.49 6.10 -1.04
N VAL A 21 19.41 5.39 -0.77
CA VAL A 21 18.34 5.12 -1.74
C VAL A 21 17.11 5.95 -1.39
N LYS A 22 16.64 6.75 -2.35
CA LYS A 22 15.36 7.48 -2.27
C LYS A 22 14.32 6.72 -3.08
N VAL A 23 13.31 6.18 -2.40
CA VAL A 23 12.17 5.50 -3.03
C VAL A 23 10.96 6.42 -2.95
N VAL A 24 10.26 6.60 -4.07
CA VAL A 24 9.02 7.39 -4.12
C VAL A 24 7.87 6.45 -4.48
N GLY A 25 6.77 6.56 -3.75
CA GLY A 25 5.58 5.79 -3.99
C GLY A 25 4.33 6.64 -3.82
N TRP A 26 3.33 6.34 -4.64
CA TRP A 26 2.01 6.94 -4.59
C TRP A 26 1.02 5.93 -4.05
N TYR A 27 -0.01 6.42 -3.37
CA TYR A 27 -1.14 5.61 -2.99
C TYR A 27 -2.41 6.43 -3.07
N ASP A 28 -3.50 5.75 -3.38
CA ASP A 28 -4.82 6.34 -3.25
C ASP A 28 -5.19 6.29 -1.77
N ASN A 29 -5.16 7.45 -1.10
CA ASN A 29 -5.39 7.55 0.34
C ASN A 29 -6.82 7.21 0.75
N GLU A 30 -7.78 7.24 -0.18
CA GLU A 30 -9.16 6.85 0.06
C GLU A 30 -9.33 5.37 -0.29
N TRP A 31 -9.08 5.01 -1.56
CA TRP A 31 -9.44 3.70 -2.07
C TRP A 31 -8.52 2.58 -1.60
N GLY A 32 -7.20 2.80 -1.68
CA GLY A 32 -6.21 1.80 -1.26
C GLY A 32 -6.34 1.49 0.23
N TYR A 33 -6.59 2.51 1.05
CA TYR A 33 -6.83 2.35 2.48
C TYR A 33 -8.13 1.59 2.76
N SER A 34 -9.24 1.97 2.12
CA SER A 34 -10.53 1.27 2.28
C SER A 34 -10.44 -0.22 1.88
N CYS A 35 -9.71 -0.56 0.81
CA CYS A 35 -9.50 -1.97 0.47
C CYS A 35 -8.73 -2.73 1.57
N ARG A 36 -7.72 -2.11 2.21
CA ARG A 36 -7.00 -2.73 3.34
C ARG A 36 -7.86 -2.94 4.57
N LEU A 37 -8.83 -2.06 4.82
CA LEU A 37 -9.79 -2.26 5.91
C LEU A 37 -10.65 -3.51 5.67
N VAL A 38 -11.12 -3.73 4.44
CA VAL A 38 -11.89 -4.94 4.09
C VAL A 38 -11.05 -6.21 4.29
N ASP A 39 -9.80 -6.20 3.79
CA ASP A 39 -8.87 -7.32 3.97
C ASP A 39 -8.62 -7.61 5.47
N LEU A 40 -8.43 -6.57 6.28
CA LEU A 40 -8.26 -6.68 7.72
C LEU A 40 -9.53 -7.22 8.41
N THR A 41 -10.72 -6.78 8.00
CA THR A 41 -11.99 -7.30 8.53
C THR A 41 -12.12 -8.80 8.26
N HIS A 42 -11.79 -9.26 7.06
CA HIS A 42 -11.78 -10.69 6.74
C HIS A 42 -10.76 -11.46 7.57
N LEU A 43 -9.54 -10.93 7.73
CA LEU A 43 -8.51 -11.54 8.56
C LEU A 43 -9.01 -11.72 10.00
N VAL A 44 -9.49 -10.64 10.64
CA VAL A 44 -9.99 -10.69 12.02
C VAL A 44 -11.19 -11.63 12.11
N GLY A 45 -12.15 -11.55 11.20
CA GLY A 45 -13.31 -12.44 11.16
C GLY A 45 -12.91 -13.92 11.15
N SER A 46 -11.94 -14.30 10.32
CA SER A 46 -11.43 -15.67 10.26
C SER A 46 -10.76 -16.16 11.55
N THR A 47 -10.35 -15.25 12.44
CA THR A 47 -9.79 -15.63 13.75
C THR A 47 -10.85 -15.91 14.80
N LEU A 48 -12.08 -15.45 14.59
CA LEU A 48 -13.21 -15.58 15.52
C LEU A 48 -14.00 -16.89 15.32
N ASP A 49 -13.96 -17.47 14.12
CA ASP A 49 -14.60 -18.76 13.80
C ASP A 49 -13.78 -19.98 14.31
N ARG A 50 -12.93 -19.81 15.32
CA ARG A 50 -12.17 -20.89 15.99
C ARG A 50 -12.84 -21.33 17.29
#